data_AF-A0A7C2NJQ6-F1
#
_entry.id   AF-A0A7C2NJQ6-F1
#
_cell.length_a   1.000
_cell.length_b   1.000
_cell.length_c   1.000
_cell.angle_alpha   90.00
_cell.angle_beta   90.00
_cell.angle_gamma   90.00
#
_symmetry.space_group_name_H-M   'P 1'
#
loop_
_entity.id
_entity.type
_entity.pdbx_description
1 polymer ?
#
loop_
_entity_poly.entity_id
_entity_poly.type
_entity_poly.pdbx_seq_one_letter_code
_entity_poly.pdbx_strand_id
1 'polypeptide(L)'
;EIRRYCLLGFIQAWAQKQEDDGSFGSWVLSRFGEGFARHFFFPYNRKLFCTDPFALTCEWVGRYVPRPELADVVDGALGLFPKSRAVGYNAWFLYPRVGGIGLLPQTLAQRVPRLFLNSPVVAVRLKQRQVLLANGQAVPFDALIATCPLPQLLAMAEPVPDELREKAKELAAVGVWNLNLAVRGQAKRREHWIYCPEEHLPFYRVGFPCNHGVLAPEGFHTVSVEVSVPSGQEPPPGWQEACLDALVREGLLSSRSDVVFSHVARVDPAYVIFNPQRTQAVAAVRDFFRKANVFLCGRWAEWKYSTMEDALWDGAAVARKVVQR
;
A
#
# COMPACT_ATOMS: atom_id res chain seq x y z
N GLU A 1 30.10 -6.25 10.42
CA GLU A 1 29.69 -7.65 10.13
C GLU A 1 28.50 -7.75 9.18
N ILE A 2 27.34 -7.14 9.50
CA ILE A 2 26.12 -7.18 8.65
C ILE A 2 26.40 -6.84 7.18
N ARG A 3 27.09 -5.72 6.93
CA ARG A 3 27.43 -5.29 5.55
C ARG A 3 28.17 -6.38 4.76
N ARG A 4 29.14 -7.04 5.39
CA ARG A 4 29.92 -8.13 4.77
C ARG A 4 29.02 -9.34 4.49
N TYR A 5 28.14 -9.70 5.43
CA TYR A 5 27.21 -10.81 5.24
C TYR A 5 26.23 -10.57 4.08
N CYS A 6 25.65 -9.37 3.99
CA CYS A 6 24.80 -8.99 2.87
C CYS A 6 25.56 -9.02 1.54
N LEU A 7 26.76 -8.45 1.48
CA LEU A 7 27.56 -8.42 0.26
C LEU A 7 27.96 -9.82 -0.21
N LEU A 8 28.48 -10.67 0.68
CA LEU A 8 28.87 -12.04 0.33
C LEU A 8 27.67 -12.90 -0.09
N GLY A 9 26.55 -12.79 0.65
CA GLY A 9 25.32 -13.49 0.31
C GLY A 9 24.79 -13.08 -1.07
N PHE A 10 24.85 -11.79 -1.40
CA PHE A 10 24.45 -11.28 -2.72
C PHE A 10 25.34 -11.84 -3.84
N ILE A 11 26.67 -11.80 -3.66
CA ILE A 11 27.63 -12.34 -4.65
C ILE A 11 27.39 -13.84 -4.87
N GLN A 12 27.16 -14.59 -3.79
CA GLN A 12 26.88 -16.02 -3.89
C GLN A 12 25.59 -16.29 -4.67
N ALA A 13 24.51 -15.58 -4.34
CA ALA A 13 23.22 -15.69 -5.04
C ALA A 13 23.36 -15.36 -6.54
N TRP A 14 24.06 -14.28 -6.86
CA TRP A 14 24.36 -13.86 -8.23
C TRP A 14 25.16 -14.92 -9.02
N ALA A 15 26.15 -15.55 -8.38
CA ALA A 15 27.00 -16.56 -9.02
C ALA A 15 26.29 -17.91 -9.21
N GLN A 16 25.51 -18.36 -8.22
CA GLN A 16 24.88 -19.68 -8.23
C GLN A 16 23.59 -19.73 -9.05
N LYS A 17 22.92 -18.59 -9.26
CA LYS A 17 21.61 -18.51 -9.95
C LYS A 17 20.62 -19.56 -9.43
N GLN A 18 20.40 -19.59 -8.12
CA GLN A 18 19.49 -20.54 -7.50
C GLN A 18 18.10 -20.47 -8.15
N GLU A 19 17.48 -21.63 -8.36
CA GLU A 19 16.10 -21.70 -8.81
C GLU A 19 15.17 -21.15 -7.72
N ASP A 20 14.12 -20.45 -8.14
CA ASP A 20 13.04 -19.98 -7.26
C ASP A 20 11.75 -20.78 -7.53
N ASP A 21 10.98 -21.02 -6.48
CA ASP A 21 9.71 -21.77 -6.55
C ASP A 21 8.51 -20.89 -6.91
N GLY A 22 8.77 -19.65 -7.35
CA GLY A 22 7.76 -18.63 -7.64
C GLY A 22 7.25 -17.85 -6.42
N SER A 23 7.61 -18.25 -5.19
CA SER A 23 7.34 -17.45 -3.99
C SER A 23 8.27 -16.25 -3.89
N PHE A 24 7.81 -15.19 -3.22
CA PHE A 24 8.62 -14.00 -2.97
C PHE A 24 9.80 -14.33 -2.04
N GLY A 25 9.62 -15.23 -1.08
CA GLY A 25 10.66 -15.70 -0.18
C GLY A 25 11.83 -16.35 -0.93
N SER A 26 11.54 -17.32 -1.81
CA SER A 26 12.57 -18.00 -2.61
C SER A 26 13.20 -17.07 -3.63
N TRP A 27 12.41 -16.19 -4.26
CA TRP A 27 12.91 -15.17 -5.18
C TRP A 27 13.89 -14.21 -4.50
N VAL A 28 13.59 -13.76 -3.27
CA VAL A 28 14.51 -12.92 -2.49
C VAL A 28 15.83 -13.64 -2.23
N LEU A 29 15.80 -14.91 -1.84
CA LEU A 29 17.01 -15.69 -1.59
C LEU A 29 17.83 -15.87 -2.88
N SER A 30 17.17 -16.23 -3.98
CA SER A 30 17.79 -16.41 -5.30
C SER A 30 18.43 -15.11 -5.83
N ARG A 31 17.83 -13.95 -5.56
CA ARG A 31 18.28 -12.66 -6.13
C ARG A 31 19.18 -11.84 -5.23
N PHE A 32 18.94 -11.86 -3.92
CA PHE A 32 19.64 -11.00 -2.97
C PHE A 32 20.49 -11.79 -1.97
N GLY A 33 20.28 -13.10 -1.85
CA GLY A 33 20.98 -13.94 -0.89
C GLY A 33 20.53 -13.74 0.56
N GLU A 34 21.03 -14.62 1.42
CA GLU A 34 20.57 -14.75 2.81
C GLU A 34 20.77 -13.48 3.65
N GLY A 35 21.85 -12.74 3.44
CA GLY A 35 22.15 -11.55 4.25
C GLY A 35 21.08 -10.47 4.10
N PHE A 36 20.73 -10.10 2.86
CA PHE A 36 19.64 -9.15 2.60
C PHE A 36 18.28 -9.74 2.98
N ALA A 37 18.07 -11.03 2.72
CA ALA A 37 16.84 -11.73 3.10
C ALA A 37 16.57 -11.60 4.61
N ARG A 38 17.57 -11.93 5.43
CA ARG A 38 17.48 -11.94 6.89
C ARG A 38 17.36 -10.54 7.49
N HIS A 39 18.17 -9.59 7.02
CA HIS A 39 18.28 -8.29 7.69
C HIS A 39 17.29 -7.23 7.21
N PHE A 40 16.71 -7.41 6.01
CA PHE A 40 15.78 -6.43 5.46
C PHE A 40 14.51 -7.10 4.93
N PHE A 41 14.61 -7.92 3.89
CA PHE A 41 13.44 -8.34 3.12
C PHE A 41 12.43 -9.13 3.95
N PHE A 42 12.85 -10.16 4.67
CA PHE A 42 11.93 -11.00 5.43
C PHE A 42 11.28 -10.26 6.60
N PRO A 43 12.03 -9.63 7.52
CA PRO A 43 11.40 -8.98 8.66
C PRO A 43 10.58 -7.75 8.23
N TYR A 44 11.02 -6.99 7.21
CA TYR A 44 10.24 -5.89 6.67
C TYR A 44 8.92 -6.36 6.02
N ASN A 45 8.96 -7.36 5.14
CA ASN A 45 7.76 -7.80 4.43
C ASN A 45 6.80 -8.58 5.34
N ARG A 46 7.30 -9.29 6.37
CA ARG A 46 6.44 -9.85 7.42
C ARG A 46 5.67 -8.77 8.15
N LYS A 47 6.33 -7.66 8.51
CA LYS A 47 5.66 -6.52 9.14
C LYS A 47 4.69 -5.83 8.19
N LEU A 48 5.09 -5.54 6.94
CA LEU A 48 4.24 -4.85 5.97
C LEU A 48 3.00 -5.68 5.60
N PHE A 49 3.18 -6.96 5.27
CA PHE A 49 2.11 -7.82 4.73
C PHE A 49 1.42 -8.69 5.78
N CYS A 50 1.88 -8.67 7.04
CA CYS A 50 1.37 -9.54 8.11
C CYS A 50 1.34 -11.03 7.73
N THR A 51 2.27 -11.47 6.87
CA THR A 51 2.30 -12.83 6.34
C THR A 51 3.74 -13.28 6.06
N ASP A 52 3.93 -14.58 5.89
CA ASP A 52 5.23 -15.13 5.52
C ASP A 52 5.58 -14.74 4.07
N PRO A 53 6.77 -14.16 3.80
CA PRO A 53 7.29 -13.96 2.45
C PRO A 53 7.19 -15.18 1.52
N PHE A 54 7.28 -16.41 2.05
CA PHE A 54 7.13 -17.64 1.24
C PHE A 54 5.68 -17.94 0.84
N ALA A 55 4.69 -17.31 1.49
CA ALA A 55 3.28 -17.39 1.10
C ALA A 55 2.88 -16.34 0.04
N LEU A 56 3.78 -15.39 -0.26
CA LEU A 56 3.56 -14.35 -1.26
C LEU A 56 4.09 -14.79 -2.63
N THR A 57 3.42 -14.38 -3.71
CA THR A 57 3.91 -14.52 -5.09
C THR A 57 4.72 -13.29 -5.50
N CYS A 58 5.46 -13.41 -6.61
CA CYS A 58 6.24 -12.30 -7.16
C CYS A 58 5.45 -11.32 -8.06
N GLU A 59 4.12 -11.50 -8.24
CA GLU A 59 3.32 -10.68 -9.16
C GLU A 59 3.38 -9.17 -8.85
N TRP A 60 3.48 -8.82 -7.58
CA TRP A 60 3.52 -7.42 -7.14
C TRP A 60 4.91 -6.80 -7.17
N VAL A 61 5.98 -7.58 -7.32
CA VAL A 61 7.37 -7.12 -7.20
C VAL A 61 7.68 -6.07 -8.26
N GLY A 62 7.32 -6.37 -9.52
CA GLY A 62 7.35 -5.46 -10.68
C GLY A 62 8.42 -4.37 -10.62
N ARG A 63 7.99 -3.11 -10.65
CA ARG A 63 8.83 -1.91 -10.53
C ARG A 63 9.11 -1.47 -9.09
N TYR A 64 8.55 -2.16 -8.10
CA TYR A 64 8.53 -1.72 -6.70
C TYR A 64 9.72 -2.24 -5.90
N VAL A 65 10.29 -3.39 -6.29
CA VAL A 65 11.56 -3.88 -5.73
C VAL A 65 12.67 -3.63 -6.75
N PRO A 66 13.71 -2.83 -6.42
CA PRO A 66 14.80 -2.56 -7.34
C PRO A 66 15.60 -3.83 -7.62
N ARG A 67 16.14 -3.94 -8.83
CA ARG A 67 17.04 -5.02 -9.25
C ARG A 67 18.42 -4.40 -9.45
N PRO A 68 19.27 -4.37 -8.40
CA PRO A 68 20.58 -3.75 -8.51
C PRO A 68 21.53 -4.64 -9.32
N GLU A 69 22.42 -4.01 -10.07
CA GLU A 69 23.55 -4.70 -10.70
C GLU A 69 24.60 -5.07 -9.65
N LEU A 70 25.43 -6.08 -9.92
CA LEU A 70 26.48 -6.50 -8.99
C LEU A 70 27.41 -5.34 -8.60
N ALA A 71 27.85 -4.55 -9.58
CA ALA A 71 28.70 -3.39 -9.35
C ALA A 71 28.04 -2.38 -8.40
N ASP A 72 26.73 -2.14 -8.54
CA ASP A 72 25.99 -1.21 -7.69
C ASP A 72 25.99 -1.64 -6.22
N VAL A 73 25.86 -2.94 -5.96
CA VAL A 73 25.90 -3.50 -4.59
C VAL A 73 27.31 -3.44 -4.00
N VAL A 74 28.33 -3.76 -4.79
CA VAL A 74 29.74 -3.67 -4.37
C VAL A 74 30.11 -2.22 -4.06
N ASP A 75 29.82 -1.29 -4.96
CA ASP A 75 30.07 0.13 -4.77
C ASP A 75 29.31 0.67 -3.56
N GLY A 76 28.07 0.23 -3.36
CA GLY A 76 27.28 0.56 -2.17
C GLY A 76 27.95 0.09 -0.88
N ALA A 77 28.49 -1.12 -0.85
CA ALA A 77 29.18 -1.66 0.32
C ALA A 77 30.52 -0.95 0.60
N LEU A 78 31.21 -0.51 -0.45
CA LEU A 78 32.47 0.24 -0.36
C LEU A 78 32.28 1.74 -0.12
N GLY A 79 31.04 2.24 -0.19
CA GLY A 79 30.75 3.67 -0.06
C GLY A 79 31.10 4.49 -1.31
N LEU A 80 31.27 3.83 -2.44
CA LEU A 80 31.58 4.42 -3.75
C LEU A 80 30.33 4.74 -4.57
N PHE A 81 29.16 4.23 -4.16
CA PHE A 81 27.92 4.44 -4.91
C PHE A 81 27.54 5.93 -4.99
N PRO A 82 27.34 6.51 -6.20
CA PRO A 82 27.07 7.93 -6.34
C PRO A 82 25.76 8.34 -5.68
N LYS A 83 25.81 9.29 -4.74
CA LYS A 83 24.61 9.84 -4.07
C LYS A 83 23.62 10.50 -5.02
N SER A 84 24.09 10.96 -6.19
CA SER A 84 23.26 11.58 -7.22
C SER A 84 22.49 10.56 -8.07
N ARG A 85 22.85 9.28 -8.03
CA ARG A 85 22.20 8.25 -8.84
C ARG A 85 20.86 7.89 -8.22
N ALA A 86 19.79 8.25 -8.93
CA ALA A 86 18.43 7.88 -8.57
C ALA A 86 18.26 6.35 -8.57
N VAL A 87 17.64 5.81 -7.53
CA VAL A 87 17.29 4.38 -7.42
C VAL A 87 15.78 4.27 -7.22
N GLY A 88 15.14 3.47 -8.07
CA GLY A 88 13.71 3.19 -7.98
C GLY A 88 12.82 4.23 -8.69
N TYR A 89 11.53 3.90 -8.77
CA TYR A 89 10.53 4.64 -9.54
C TYR A 89 10.12 5.98 -8.90
N ASN A 90 10.41 6.17 -7.61
CA ASN A 90 9.99 7.32 -6.81
C ASN A 90 11.18 8.13 -6.27
N ALA A 91 12.35 8.02 -6.91
CA ALA A 91 13.51 8.84 -6.58
C ALA A 91 13.21 10.35 -6.68
N TRP A 92 12.28 10.71 -7.55
CA TRP A 92 11.68 12.04 -7.65
C TRP A 92 10.16 11.89 -7.65
N PHE A 93 9.47 12.82 -6.99
CA PHE A 93 8.02 12.88 -7.01
C PHE A 93 7.54 14.33 -6.83
N LEU A 94 6.30 14.58 -7.24
CA LEU A 94 5.65 15.87 -7.03
C LEU A 94 4.72 15.80 -5.82
N TYR A 95 4.69 16.89 -5.06
CA TYR A 95 3.81 17.03 -3.91
C TYR A 95 3.30 18.48 -3.81
N PRO A 96 2.03 18.72 -3.45
CA PRO A 96 1.51 20.08 -3.26
C PRO A 96 2.30 20.84 -2.19
N ARG A 97 2.79 22.04 -2.53
CA ARG A 97 3.61 22.86 -1.63
C ARG A 97 2.90 23.18 -0.31
N VAL A 98 1.59 23.38 -0.34
CA VAL A 98 0.74 23.69 0.82
C VAL A 98 -0.53 22.85 0.71
N GLY A 99 -1.11 22.40 1.82
CA GLY A 99 -2.43 21.75 1.87
C GLY A 99 -2.45 20.23 1.66
N GLY A 100 -1.30 19.64 1.30
CA GLY A 100 -1.13 18.18 1.25
C GLY A 100 -1.75 17.50 0.04
N ILE A 101 -1.49 16.20 -0.07
CA ILE A 101 -1.87 15.41 -1.25
C ILE A 101 -3.39 15.31 -1.47
N GLY A 102 -4.19 15.52 -0.42
CA GLY A 102 -5.66 15.55 -0.50
C GLY A 102 -6.22 16.62 -1.43
N LEU A 103 -5.43 17.67 -1.72
CA LEU A 103 -5.82 18.70 -2.69
C LEU A 103 -6.10 18.15 -4.08
N LEU A 104 -5.39 17.10 -4.51
CA LEU A 104 -5.58 16.53 -5.84
C LEU A 104 -7.00 15.97 -6.04
N PRO A 105 -7.48 14.99 -5.24
CA PRO A 105 -8.85 14.50 -5.37
C PRO A 105 -9.90 15.57 -5.06
N GLN A 106 -9.63 16.50 -4.13
CA GLN A 106 -10.57 17.60 -3.83
C GLN A 106 -10.77 18.54 -5.02
N THR A 107 -9.68 18.90 -5.71
CA THR A 107 -9.74 19.78 -6.90
C THR A 107 -10.48 19.08 -8.05
N LEU A 108 -10.28 17.78 -8.23
CA LEU A 108 -11.03 16.99 -9.20
C LEU A 108 -12.52 16.97 -8.85
N ALA A 109 -12.85 16.70 -7.58
CA ALA A 109 -14.23 16.64 -7.09
C ALA A 109 -15.01 17.94 -7.34
N GLN A 110 -14.36 19.11 -7.19
CA GLN A 110 -14.97 20.42 -7.47
C GLN A 110 -15.43 20.58 -8.93
N ARG A 111 -14.86 19.82 -9.86
CA ARG A 111 -15.20 19.86 -11.30
C ARG A 111 -16.20 18.77 -11.70
N VAL A 112 -16.65 17.94 -10.77
CA VAL A 112 -17.61 16.85 -11.03
C VAL A 112 -19.03 17.34 -10.70
N PRO A 113 -19.90 17.59 -11.70
CA PRO A 113 -21.20 18.21 -11.46
C PRO A 113 -22.21 17.31 -10.72
N ARG A 114 -22.06 15.98 -10.83
CA ARG A 114 -22.98 14.99 -10.23
C ARG A 114 -22.25 14.12 -9.22
N LEU A 115 -21.72 14.76 -8.18
CA LEU A 115 -21.02 14.10 -7.08
C LEU A 115 -21.93 14.01 -5.86
N PHE A 116 -22.26 12.78 -5.48
CA PHE A 116 -23.07 12.50 -4.29
C PHE A 116 -22.18 11.97 -3.17
N LEU A 117 -21.94 12.81 -2.17
CA LEU A 117 -21.26 12.41 -0.93
C LEU A 117 -22.30 11.92 0.08
N ASN A 118 -21.84 11.24 1.15
CA ASN A 118 -22.70 10.70 2.20
C ASN A 118 -23.86 9.85 1.65
N SER A 119 -23.60 9.13 0.55
CA SER A 119 -24.57 8.30 -0.16
C SER A 119 -24.09 6.85 -0.20
N PRO A 120 -24.06 6.14 0.94
CA PRO A 120 -23.55 4.77 0.98
C PRO A 120 -24.38 3.87 0.08
N VAL A 121 -23.70 3.10 -0.77
CA VAL A 121 -24.30 2.01 -1.54
C VAL A 121 -24.45 0.81 -0.62
N VAL A 122 -25.67 0.27 -0.52
CA VAL A 122 -25.96 -0.90 0.33
C VAL A 122 -26.26 -2.15 -0.50
N ALA A 123 -26.68 -2.00 -1.76
CA ALA A 123 -26.85 -3.13 -2.67
C ALA A 123 -26.62 -2.75 -4.14
N VAL A 124 -26.21 -3.72 -4.95
CA VAL A 124 -26.10 -3.62 -6.41
C VAL A 124 -26.93 -4.73 -7.04
N ARG A 125 -28.12 -4.36 -7.50
CA ARG A 125 -29.10 -5.25 -8.14
C ARG A 125 -28.75 -5.42 -9.61
N LEU A 126 -27.99 -6.46 -9.92
CA LEU A 126 -27.43 -6.70 -11.26
C LEU A 126 -28.50 -7.00 -12.31
N LYS A 127 -29.57 -7.74 -11.94
CA LYS A 127 -30.68 -8.05 -12.85
C LYS A 127 -31.48 -6.81 -13.24
N GLN A 128 -31.79 -5.97 -12.26
CA GLN A 128 -32.54 -4.72 -12.44
C GLN A 128 -31.66 -3.57 -12.93
N ARG A 129 -30.33 -3.75 -12.92
CA ARG A 129 -29.32 -2.73 -13.16
C ARG A 129 -29.53 -1.47 -12.31
N GLN A 130 -29.61 -1.68 -11.00
CA GLN A 130 -29.82 -0.61 -10.03
C GLN A 130 -28.83 -0.68 -8.88
N VAL A 131 -28.39 0.48 -8.42
CA VAL A 131 -27.66 0.66 -7.17
C VAL A 131 -28.64 1.15 -6.10
N LEU A 132 -28.75 0.44 -4.98
CA LEU A 132 -29.56 0.85 -3.84
C LEU A 132 -28.68 1.62 -2.84
N LEU A 133 -29.13 2.82 -2.49
CA LEU A 133 -28.50 3.66 -1.49
C LEU A 133 -29.11 3.41 -0.10
N ALA A 134 -28.36 3.72 0.96
CA ALA A 134 -28.80 3.53 2.34
C ALA A 134 -30.08 4.31 2.70
N ASN A 135 -30.37 5.40 1.99
CA ASN A 135 -31.61 6.18 2.14
C ASN A 135 -32.82 5.56 1.43
N GLY A 136 -32.68 4.37 0.83
CA GLY A 136 -33.73 3.65 0.09
C GLY A 136 -33.85 4.05 -1.38
N GLN A 137 -33.11 5.06 -1.86
CA GLN A 137 -33.14 5.45 -3.27
C GLN A 137 -32.49 4.39 -4.16
N ALA A 138 -33.16 4.03 -5.25
CA ALA A 138 -32.62 3.18 -6.30
C ALA A 138 -32.14 4.04 -7.48
N VAL A 139 -30.88 3.88 -7.87
CA VAL A 139 -30.26 4.60 -8.99
C VAL A 139 -30.01 3.62 -10.14
N PRO A 140 -30.66 3.77 -11.31
CA PRO A 140 -30.45 2.88 -12.46
C PRO A 140 -29.09 3.12 -13.12
N PHE A 141 -28.55 2.09 -13.79
CA PHE A 141 -27.33 2.20 -14.58
C PHE A 141 -27.41 1.37 -15.88
N ASP A 142 -26.75 1.87 -16.93
CA ASP A 142 -26.45 1.05 -18.13
C ASP A 142 -25.09 0.35 -18.00
N ALA A 143 -24.13 1.08 -17.40
CA ALA A 143 -22.82 0.61 -17.02
C ALA A 143 -22.47 1.15 -15.62
N LEU A 144 -21.84 0.33 -14.80
CA LEU A 144 -21.38 0.70 -13.46
C LEU A 144 -19.86 0.61 -13.39
N ILE A 145 -19.19 1.66 -12.93
CA ILE A 145 -17.75 1.63 -12.62
C ILE A 145 -17.61 1.51 -11.10
N ALA A 146 -17.07 0.39 -10.63
CA ALA A 146 -16.87 0.12 -9.22
C ALA A 146 -15.39 0.30 -8.84
N THR A 147 -15.15 1.12 -7.81
CA THR A 147 -13.81 1.35 -7.23
C THR A 147 -13.71 0.89 -5.78
N CYS A 148 -14.81 0.38 -5.20
CA CYS A 148 -14.83 -0.16 -3.85
C CYS A 148 -14.09 -1.52 -3.79
N PRO A 149 -13.63 -1.95 -2.59
CA PRO A 149 -13.02 -3.25 -2.39
C PRO A 149 -13.83 -4.41 -2.97
N LEU A 150 -13.15 -5.30 -3.71
CA LEU A 150 -13.78 -6.39 -4.43
C LEU A 150 -14.64 -7.33 -3.55
N PRO A 151 -14.22 -7.74 -2.34
CA PRO A 151 -15.08 -8.52 -1.43
C PRO A 151 -16.34 -7.76 -1.00
N GLN A 152 -16.24 -6.45 -0.79
CA GLN A 152 -17.40 -5.62 -0.41
C GLN A 152 -18.37 -5.49 -1.58
N LEU A 153 -17.87 -5.30 -2.80
CA LEU A 153 -18.68 -5.29 -4.02
C LEU A 153 -19.45 -6.62 -4.19
N LEU A 154 -18.79 -7.76 -3.97
CA LEU A 154 -19.45 -9.06 -4.01
C LEU A 154 -20.52 -9.20 -2.93
N ALA A 155 -20.24 -8.74 -1.72
CA ALA A 155 -21.18 -8.79 -0.60
C ALA A 155 -22.47 -7.98 -0.90
N MET A 156 -22.34 -6.80 -1.52
CA MET A 156 -23.48 -5.95 -1.84
C MET A 156 -24.17 -6.30 -3.17
N ALA A 157 -23.53 -7.06 -4.06
CA ALA A 157 -24.12 -7.41 -5.35
C ALA A 157 -25.11 -8.59 -5.26
N GLU A 158 -26.20 -8.50 -6.03
CA GLU A 158 -27.23 -9.54 -6.13
C GLU A 158 -27.81 -9.65 -7.57
N PRO A 159 -28.02 -10.87 -8.11
CA PRO A 159 -27.53 -12.15 -7.59
C PRO A 159 -26.04 -12.36 -7.92
N VAL A 160 -25.32 -13.04 -7.04
CA VAL A 160 -23.94 -13.51 -7.26
C VAL A 160 -23.91 -15.01 -6.96
N PRO A 161 -23.33 -15.86 -7.83
CA PRO A 161 -23.14 -17.28 -7.55
C PRO A 161 -22.37 -17.53 -6.25
N ASP A 162 -22.80 -18.50 -5.45
CA ASP A 162 -22.17 -18.81 -4.15
C ASP A 162 -20.68 -19.17 -4.29
N GLU A 163 -20.31 -19.85 -5.38
CA GLU A 163 -18.90 -20.18 -5.68
C GLU A 163 -18.01 -18.92 -5.75
N LEU A 164 -18.51 -17.81 -6.31
CA LEU A 164 -17.76 -16.55 -6.35
C LEU A 164 -17.70 -15.87 -4.98
N ARG A 165 -18.74 -16.04 -4.15
CA ARG A 165 -18.74 -15.56 -2.76
C ARG A 165 -17.71 -16.30 -1.92
N GLU A 166 -17.58 -17.62 -2.11
CA GLU A 166 -16.56 -18.42 -1.43
C GLU A 166 -15.15 -18.05 -1.90
N LYS A 167 -14.92 -17.92 -3.21
CA LYS A 167 -13.64 -17.43 -3.75
C LYS A 167 -13.25 -16.04 -3.22
N ALA A 168 -14.22 -15.18 -2.92
CA ALA A 168 -13.96 -13.88 -2.33
C ALA A 168 -13.26 -13.96 -0.95
N LYS A 169 -13.49 -15.05 -0.20
CA LYS A 169 -12.87 -15.25 1.12
C LYS A 169 -11.37 -15.54 1.02
N GLU A 170 -10.90 -15.97 -0.14
CA GLU A 170 -9.47 -16.18 -0.42
C GLU A 170 -8.72 -14.86 -0.66
N LEU A 171 -9.46 -13.75 -0.86
CA LEU A 171 -8.91 -12.43 -1.10
C LEU A 171 -8.49 -11.78 0.23
N ALA A 172 -7.28 -12.12 0.68
CA ALA A 172 -6.69 -11.54 1.87
C ALA A 172 -6.15 -10.12 1.62
N ALA A 173 -6.16 -9.32 2.69
CA ALA A 173 -5.66 -7.95 2.70
C ALA A 173 -5.08 -7.60 4.07
N VAL A 174 -4.41 -6.45 4.12
CA VAL A 174 -3.80 -5.85 5.29
C VAL A 174 -4.45 -4.50 5.53
N GLY A 175 -4.84 -4.23 6.77
CA GLY A 175 -5.20 -2.91 7.25
C GLY A 175 -3.95 -2.17 7.74
N VAL A 176 -3.96 -0.84 7.63
CA VAL A 176 -2.90 0.02 8.16
C VAL A 176 -3.51 1.02 9.14
N TRP A 177 -2.89 1.08 10.31
CA TRP A 177 -3.13 2.08 11.32
C TRP A 177 -1.99 3.09 11.26
N ASN A 178 -2.32 4.31 10.84
CA ASN A 178 -1.37 5.40 10.69
C ASN A 178 -1.52 6.38 11.86
N LEU A 179 -0.53 6.37 12.75
CA LEU A 179 -0.40 7.35 13.83
C LEU A 179 0.28 8.60 13.28
N ASN A 180 -0.51 9.66 13.13
CA ASN A 180 -0.05 10.97 12.67
C ASN A 180 0.20 11.85 13.89
N LEU A 181 1.39 12.43 13.95
CA LEU A 181 1.86 13.21 15.09
C LEU A 181 2.16 14.64 14.65
N ALA A 182 1.72 15.61 15.44
CA ALA A 182 2.23 16.97 15.38
C ALA A 182 3.24 17.16 16.52
N VAL A 183 4.44 17.59 16.17
CA VAL A 183 5.60 17.62 17.05
C VAL A 183 6.15 19.04 17.11
N ARG A 184 6.48 19.52 18.31
CA ARG A 184 7.07 20.84 18.52
C ARG A 184 8.48 20.92 17.93
N GLY A 185 8.80 22.08 17.37
CA GLY A 185 10.09 22.36 16.75
C GLY A 185 10.16 21.91 15.29
N GLN A 186 11.35 22.02 14.72
CA GLN A 186 11.64 21.57 13.36
C GLN A 186 11.95 20.08 13.31
N ALA A 187 11.64 19.44 12.18
CA ALA A 187 12.03 18.06 11.95
C ALA A 187 13.55 17.91 11.98
N LYS A 188 14.05 16.99 12.81
CA LYS A 188 15.48 16.67 12.89
C LYS A 188 15.99 15.89 11.67
N ARG A 189 15.08 15.25 10.96
CA ARG A 189 15.32 14.36 9.82
C ARG A 189 15.00 15.07 8.52
N ARG A 190 15.82 14.84 7.50
CA ARG A 190 15.63 15.38 6.14
C ARG A 190 15.04 14.34 5.19
N GLU A 191 14.99 13.08 5.62
CA GLU A 191 14.41 11.98 4.87
C GLU A 191 12.91 12.17 4.71
N HIS A 192 12.36 11.74 3.58
CA HIS A 192 10.92 11.73 3.37
C HIS A 192 10.23 10.59 4.12
N TRP A 193 10.86 9.41 4.13
CA TRP A 193 10.42 8.24 4.89
C TRP A 193 11.60 7.32 5.19
N ILE A 194 11.41 6.46 6.18
CA ILE A 194 12.35 5.45 6.65
C ILE A 194 11.60 4.12 6.74
N TYR A 195 12.18 3.07 6.17
CA TYR A 195 11.72 1.70 6.34
C TYR A 195 12.39 1.09 7.56
N CYS A 196 11.60 0.46 8.41
CA CYS A 196 12.05 -0.10 9.67
C CYS A 196 11.87 -1.62 9.60
N PRO A 197 12.89 -2.41 9.21
CA PRO A 197 12.78 -3.87 9.17
C PRO A 197 12.79 -4.52 10.55
N GLU A 198 13.40 -3.90 11.57
CA GLU A 198 13.73 -4.55 12.83
C GLU A 198 12.48 -5.03 13.59
N GLU A 199 12.47 -6.31 14.02
CA GLU A 199 11.28 -6.96 14.59
C GLU A 199 10.80 -6.32 15.90
N HIS A 200 11.71 -5.73 16.68
CA HIS A 200 11.39 -5.07 17.95
C HIS A 200 10.68 -3.71 17.77
N LEU A 201 10.61 -3.20 16.53
CA LEU A 201 9.90 -1.97 16.20
C LEU A 201 8.45 -2.29 15.80
N PRO A 202 7.44 -1.65 16.41
CA PRO A 202 6.03 -1.96 16.17
C PRO A 202 5.54 -1.50 14.79
N PHE A 203 6.30 -0.65 14.11
CA PHE A 203 5.99 -0.08 12.80
C PHE A 203 6.92 -0.61 11.71
N TYR A 204 6.44 -0.62 10.47
CA TYR A 204 7.26 -0.93 9.29
C TYR A 204 7.78 0.33 8.60
N ARG A 205 7.14 1.49 8.81
CA ARG A 205 7.53 2.75 8.16
C ARG A 205 7.26 3.96 9.04
N VAL A 206 8.19 4.90 9.01
CA VAL A 206 8.04 6.26 9.53
C VAL A 206 8.19 7.25 8.38
N GLY A 207 7.23 8.14 8.22
CA GLY A 207 7.25 9.24 7.25
C GLY A 207 7.42 10.59 7.93
N PHE A 208 8.00 11.54 7.21
CA PHE A 208 8.10 12.95 7.61
C PHE A 208 7.38 13.82 6.57
N PRO A 209 6.03 13.88 6.58
CA PRO A 209 5.29 14.61 5.55
C PRO A 209 5.66 16.09 5.44
N CYS A 210 6.08 16.71 6.55
CA CYS A 210 6.63 18.07 6.58
C CYS A 210 7.84 18.30 5.65
N ASN A 211 8.55 17.24 5.26
CA ASN A 211 9.65 17.32 4.28
C ASN A 211 9.14 17.32 2.83
N HIS A 212 7.85 17.07 2.58
CA HIS A 212 7.26 17.13 1.23
C HIS A 212 6.69 18.52 0.90
N GLY A 213 6.25 19.27 1.91
CA GLY A 213 5.59 20.55 1.78
C GLY A 213 5.19 21.13 3.14
N VAL A 214 4.55 22.30 3.13
CA VAL A 214 4.07 22.99 4.33
C VAL A 214 2.79 22.32 4.82
N LEU A 215 2.95 21.42 5.80
CA LEU A 215 1.87 20.61 6.39
C LEU A 215 1.70 20.81 7.90
N ALA A 216 2.43 21.76 8.47
CA ALA A 216 2.35 22.16 9.86
C ALA A 216 2.45 23.69 9.98
N PRO A 217 1.86 24.30 11.01
CA PRO A 217 2.14 25.69 11.35
C PRO A 217 3.61 25.89 11.75
N GLU A 218 4.06 27.14 11.73
CA GLU A 218 5.41 27.50 12.15
C GLU A 218 5.71 27.01 13.58
N GLY A 219 6.93 26.50 13.78
CA GLY A 219 7.35 25.95 15.06
C GLY A 219 6.89 24.51 15.32
N PHE A 220 6.27 23.85 14.33
CA PHE A 220 5.88 22.44 14.41
C PHE A 220 6.25 21.67 13.14
N HIS A 221 6.32 20.36 13.26
CA HIS A 221 6.48 19.44 12.14
C HIS A 221 5.59 18.20 12.30
N THR A 222 5.46 17.42 11.24
CA THR A 222 4.63 16.22 11.23
C THR A 222 5.46 14.96 11.06
N VAL A 223 5.05 13.92 11.80
CA VAL A 223 5.58 12.55 11.69
C VAL A 223 4.39 11.60 11.49
N SER A 224 4.55 10.63 10.60
CA SER A 224 3.55 9.60 10.33
C SER A 224 4.17 8.23 10.61
N VAL A 225 3.47 7.39 11.37
CA VAL A 225 3.95 6.06 11.75
C VAL A 225 2.93 5.02 11.34
N GLU A 226 3.36 4.08 10.51
CA GLU A 226 2.48 3.07 9.93
C GLU A 226 2.70 1.69 10.57
N VAL A 227 1.60 1.14 11.09
CA VAL A 227 1.51 -0.21 11.66
C VAL A 227 0.53 -1.01 10.82
N SER A 228 0.98 -2.17 10.33
CA SER A 228 0.12 -3.10 9.61
C SER A 228 -0.54 -4.08 10.56
N VAL A 229 -1.76 -4.47 10.22
CA VAL A 229 -2.50 -5.56 10.84
C VAL A 229 -3.22 -6.35 9.74
N PRO A 230 -3.54 -7.64 9.92
CA PRO A 230 -4.46 -8.31 9.01
C PRO A 230 -5.76 -7.50 8.87
N SER A 231 -6.29 -7.38 7.65
CA SER A 231 -7.50 -6.58 7.37
C SER A 231 -8.65 -6.98 8.28
N GLY A 232 -9.40 -5.99 8.79
CA GLY A 232 -10.46 -6.19 9.78
C GLY A 232 -9.99 -6.25 11.24
N GLN A 233 -8.68 -6.35 11.51
CA GLN A 233 -8.16 -6.41 12.88
C GLN A 233 -7.75 -5.03 13.44
N GLU A 234 -7.61 -4.98 14.75
CA GLU A 234 -7.10 -3.86 15.52
C GLU A 234 -5.64 -4.12 15.92
N PRO A 235 -4.78 -3.10 16.07
CA PRO A 235 -3.45 -3.28 16.64
C PRO A 235 -3.56 -3.66 18.12
N PRO A 236 -2.49 -4.25 18.70
CA PRO A 236 -2.51 -4.62 20.12
C PRO A 236 -2.73 -3.41 21.04
N PRO A 237 -3.34 -3.59 22.23
CA PRO A 237 -3.45 -2.51 23.22
C PRO A 237 -2.09 -1.87 23.53
N GLY A 238 -2.07 -0.54 23.67
CA GLY A 238 -0.83 0.21 23.95
C GLY A 238 0.10 0.41 22.75
N TRP A 239 -0.33 0.09 21.52
CA TRP A 239 0.52 0.21 20.32
C TRP A 239 0.99 1.64 20.05
N GLN A 240 0.18 2.66 20.39
CA GLN A 240 0.54 4.06 20.15
C GLN A 240 1.69 4.47 21.06
N GLU A 241 1.61 4.12 22.34
CA GLU A 241 2.67 4.30 23.32
C GLU A 241 3.93 3.55 22.88
N ALA A 242 3.81 2.27 22.49
CA ALA A 242 4.92 1.50 21.97
C ALA A 242 5.60 2.17 20.76
N CYS A 243 4.82 2.76 19.84
CA CYS A 243 5.35 3.54 18.73
C CYS A 243 6.11 4.77 19.22
N LEU A 244 5.53 5.55 20.15
CA LEU A 244 6.17 6.75 20.69
C LEU A 244 7.48 6.43 21.44
N ASP A 245 7.51 5.33 22.22
CA ASP A 245 8.75 4.86 22.89
C ASP A 245 9.81 4.49 21.87
N ALA A 246 9.43 3.72 20.85
CA ALA A 246 10.33 3.32 19.79
C ALA A 246 10.87 4.53 19.03
N LEU A 247 10.03 5.51 18.68
CA LEU A 247 10.48 6.74 18.02
C LEU A 247 11.52 7.51 18.83
N VAL A 248 11.35 7.62 20.15
CA VAL A 248 12.32 8.29 21.02
C VAL A 248 13.61 7.48 21.12
N ARG A 249 13.50 6.17 21.33
CA ARG A 249 14.65 5.25 21.41
C ARG A 249 15.50 5.26 20.13
N GLU A 250 14.85 5.26 18.96
CA GLU A 250 15.53 5.34 17.66
C GLU A 250 16.00 6.77 17.31
N GLY A 251 15.79 7.77 18.18
CA GLY A 251 16.18 9.15 17.96
C GLY A 251 15.40 9.87 16.86
N LEU A 252 14.23 9.34 16.49
CA LEU A 252 13.30 9.94 15.52
C LEU A 252 12.44 11.03 16.17
N LEU A 253 12.26 10.96 17.50
CA LEU A 253 11.72 12.03 18.34
C LEU A 253 12.72 12.36 19.47
N SER A 254 12.76 13.61 19.94
CA SER A 254 13.58 13.96 21.11
C SER A 254 12.96 13.47 22.41
N SER A 255 11.65 13.68 22.54
CA SER A 255 10.87 13.33 23.71
C SER A 255 9.42 13.10 23.31
N ARG A 256 8.72 12.27 24.09
CA ARG A 256 7.26 12.13 24.00
C ARG A 256 6.54 13.46 24.28
N SER A 257 7.09 14.28 25.17
CA SER A 257 6.51 15.58 25.55
C SER A 257 6.48 16.59 24.41
N ASP A 258 7.24 16.36 23.33
CA ASP A 258 7.23 17.25 22.16
C ASP A 258 6.01 17.00 21.27
N VAL A 259 5.34 15.85 21.42
CA VAL A 259 4.11 15.53 20.69
C VAL A 259 2.96 16.31 21.30
N VAL A 260 2.44 17.29 20.57
CA VAL A 260 1.35 18.16 21.03
C VAL A 260 -0.02 17.71 20.57
N PHE A 261 -0.06 16.86 19.55
CA PHE A 261 -1.29 16.31 19.00
C PHE A 261 -0.98 14.98 18.30
N SER A 262 -1.89 14.02 18.43
CA SER A 262 -1.87 12.77 17.68
C SER A 262 -3.24 12.50 17.06
N HIS A 263 -3.24 11.90 15.88
CA HIS A 263 -4.43 11.46 15.16
C HIS A 263 -4.18 10.11 14.50
N VAL A 264 -5.08 9.17 14.75
CA VAL A 264 -5.02 7.84 14.16
C VAL A 264 -5.93 7.78 12.95
N ALA A 265 -5.36 7.48 11.78
CA ALA A 265 -6.11 7.20 10.56
C ALA A 265 -6.04 5.71 10.25
N ARG A 266 -7.20 5.06 10.06
CA ARG A 266 -7.30 3.66 9.62
C ARG A 266 -7.52 3.61 8.11
N VAL A 267 -6.73 2.78 7.43
CA VAL A 267 -6.92 2.43 6.01
C VAL A 267 -7.11 0.93 5.93
N ASP A 268 -8.33 0.48 5.63
CA ASP A 268 -8.66 -0.94 5.63
C ASP A 268 -9.69 -1.28 4.55
N PRO A 269 -9.31 -2.05 3.51
CA PRO A 269 -7.97 -2.59 3.24
C PRO A 269 -6.96 -1.51 2.79
N ALA A 270 -5.71 -1.63 3.19
CA ALA A 270 -4.59 -0.82 2.69
C ALA A 270 -3.78 -1.54 1.60
N TYR A 271 -3.36 -2.78 1.85
CA TYR A 271 -2.62 -3.62 0.90
C TYR A 271 -3.39 -4.90 0.61
N VAL A 272 -3.35 -5.37 -0.62
CA VAL A 272 -3.88 -6.68 -1.01
C VAL A 272 -2.75 -7.71 -0.90
N ILE A 273 -3.09 -8.93 -0.49
CA ILE A 273 -2.13 -10.03 -0.38
C ILE A 273 -2.08 -10.79 -1.69
N PHE A 274 -0.87 -10.99 -2.21
CA PHE A 274 -0.62 -11.73 -3.44
C PHE A 274 -0.27 -13.17 -3.08
N ASN A 275 -1.29 -13.99 -2.81
CA ASN A 275 -1.12 -15.44 -2.65
C ASN A 275 -1.41 -16.15 -4.00
N PRO A 276 -1.05 -17.44 -4.15
CA PRO A 276 -1.32 -18.19 -5.38
C PRO A 276 -2.80 -18.25 -5.79
N GLN A 277 -3.72 -18.24 -4.81
CA GLN A 277 -5.16 -18.36 -5.03
C GLN A 277 -5.77 -17.07 -5.62
N ARG A 278 -5.22 -15.90 -5.27
CA ARG A 278 -5.72 -14.58 -5.66
C ARG A 278 -5.99 -14.47 -7.15
N THR A 279 -5.04 -14.87 -7.99
CA THR A 279 -5.08 -14.55 -9.42
C THR A 279 -6.27 -15.18 -10.12
N GLN A 280 -6.57 -16.44 -9.79
CA GLN A 280 -7.74 -17.13 -10.32
C GLN A 280 -9.05 -16.55 -9.77
N ALA A 281 -9.09 -16.24 -8.47
CA ALA A 281 -10.26 -15.64 -7.83
C ALA A 281 -10.61 -14.27 -8.45
N VAL A 282 -9.62 -13.38 -8.58
CA VAL A 282 -9.81 -12.05 -9.18
C VAL A 282 -10.25 -12.14 -10.63
N ALA A 283 -9.66 -13.06 -11.43
CA ALA A 283 -10.05 -13.25 -12.82
C ALA A 283 -11.52 -13.68 -12.96
N ALA A 284 -11.94 -14.70 -12.20
CA ALA A 284 -13.32 -15.20 -12.22
C ALA A 284 -14.34 -14.11 -11.83
N VAL A 285 -14.04 -13.35 -10.77
CA VAL A 285 -14.91 -12.26 -10.30
C VAL A 285 -14.96 -11.11 -11.31
N ARG A 286 -13.83 -10.74 -11.90
CA ARG A 286 -13.77 -9.68 -12.94
C ARG A 286 -14.62 -10.05 -14.14
N ASP A 287 -14.54 -11.30 -14.60
CA ASP A 287 -15.31 -11.77 -15.74
C ASP A 287 -16.81 -11.82 -15.44
N PHE A 288 -17.20 -12.19 -14.22
CA PHE A 288 -18.58 -12.13 -13.76
C PHE A 288 -19.14 -10.71 -13.81
N PHE A 289 -18.47 -9.74 -13.19
CA PHE A 289 -18.94 -8.35 -13.18
C PHE A 289 -18.96 -7.74 -14.59
N ARG A 290 -17.97 -8.06 -15.43
CA ARG A 290 -17.95 -7.59 -16.82
C ARG A 290 -19.18 -8.03 -17.60
N LYS A 291 -19.64 -9.28 -17.42
CA LYS A 291 -20.87 -9.79 -18.07
C LYS A 291 -22.14 -9.06 -17.60
N ALA A 292 -22.11 -8.49 -16.39
CA ALA A 292 -23.18 -7.67 -15.85
C ALA A 292 -23.04 -6.15 -16.14
N ASN A 293 -22.14 -5.76 -17.06
CA ASN A 293 -21.77 -4.36 -17.33
C ASN A 293 -21.28 -3.58 -16.10
N VAL A 294 -20.65 -4.29 -15.17
CA VAL A 294 -19.93 -3.70 -14.03
C VAL A 294 -18.43 -3.78 -14.31
N PHE A 295 -17.76 -2.64 -14.32
CA PHE A 295 -16.34 -2.50 -14.60
C PHE A 295 -15.59 -2.22 -13.31
N LEU A 296 -14.63 -3.07 -13.00
CA LEU A 296 -13.74 -2.89 -11.86
C LEU A 296 -12.66 -1.86 -12.23
N CYS A 297 -12.30 -1.00 -11.27
CA CYS A 297 -11.32 0.06 -11.49
C CYS A 297 -10.56 0.42 -10.22
N GLY A 298 -9.26 0.69 -10.35
CA GLY A 298 -8.41 1.13 -9.24
C GLY A 298 -7.95 0.00 -8.32
N ARG A 299 -7.25 0.39 -7.24
CA ARG A 299 -6.51 -0.52 -6.35
C ARG A 299 -7.35 -1.67 -5.80
N TRP A 300 -8.49 -1.33 -5.20
CA TRP A 300 -9.26 -2.29 -4.41
C TRP A 300 -10.32 -3.04 -5.19
N ALA A 301 -10.92 -2.46 -6.22
CA ALA A 301 -11.85 -3.21 -7.07
C ALA A 301 -11.12 -4.20 -7.97
N GLU A 302 -9.95 -3.84 -8.52
CA GLU A 302 -9.11 -4.77 -9.28
C GLU A 302 -8.24 -5.68 -8.39
N TRP A 303 -8.37 -5.53 -7.07
CA TRP A 303 -7.62 -6.25 -6.04
C TRP A 303 -6.11 -6.31 -6.34
N LYS A 304 -5.52 -5.20 -6.74
CA LYS A 304 -4.12 -5.08 -7.19
C LYS A 304 -3.34 -4.10 -6.34
N TYR A 305 -2.02 -4.13 -6.46
CA TYR A 305 -1.16 -3.08 -5.94
C TYR A 305 -1.07 -1.98 -6.99
N SER A 306 -1.38 -0.75 -6.61
CA SER A 306 -1.28 0.41 -7.50
C SER A 306 -1.01 1.70 -6.72
N THR A 307 -0.44 2.67 -7.43
CA THR A 307 -0.20 4.03 -6.96
C THR A 307 -1.39 4.95 -7.24
N MET A 308 -1.33 6.19 -6.77
CA MET A 308 -2.33 7.22 -7.08
C MET A 308 -2.39 7.53 -8.58
N GLU A 309 -1.24 7.60 -9.24
CA GLU A 309 -1.15 7.81 -10.69
C GLU A 309 -1.82 6.67 -11.46
N ASP A 310 -1.54 5.42 -11.09
CA ASP A 310 -2.17 4.25 -11.71
C ASP A 310 -3.69 4.30 -11.55
N ALA A 311 -4.20 4.70 -10.38
CA ALA A 311 -5.64 4.77 -10.12
C ALA A 311 -6.33 5.85 -10.97
N LEU A 312 -5.68 7.00 -11.18
CA LEU A 312 -6.18 8.06 -12.06
C LEU A 312 -6.23 7.58 -13.52
N TRP A 313 -5.18 6.88 -13.97
CA TRP A 313 -5.14 6.30 -15.31
C TRP A 313 -6.15 5.19 -15.52
N ASP A 314 -6.32 4.30 -14.53
CA ASP A 314 -7.34 3.25 -14.55
C ASP A 314 -8.74 3.87 -14.76
N GLY A 315 -9.06 4.91 -14.00
CA GLY A 315 -10.34 5.63 -14.10
C GLY A 315 -10.55 6.24 -15.48
N ALA A 316 -9.54 6.94 -16.00
CA ALA A 316 -9.60 7.53 -17.35
C ALA A 316 -9.74 6.46 -18.44
N ALA A 317 -9.02 5.35 -18.33
CA ALA A 317 -9.05 4.26 -19.29
C ALA A 317 -10.41 3.55 -19.32
N VAL A 318 -10.98 3.25 -18.15
CA VAL A 318 -12.29 2.60 -18.06
C VAL A 318 -13.40 3.53 -18.55
N ALA A 319 -13.35 4.84 -18.22
CA ALA A 319 -14.33 5.81 -18.68
C ALA A 319 -14.36 5.89 -20.22
N ARG A 320 -13.19 5.92 -20.89
CA ARG A 320 -13.13 5.90 -22.36
C ARG A 320 -13.75 4.64 -22.96
N LYS A 321 -13.49 3.47 -22.36
CA LYS A 321 -14.07 2.19 -22.81
C LYS A 321 -15.59 2.16 -22.67
N VAL A 322 -16.13 2.75 -21.60
CA VAL A 322 -17.58 2.80 -21.36
C VAL A 322 -18.26 3.77 -22.31
N VAL A 323 -17.67 4.93 -22.58
CA VAL A 323 -18.26 5.96 -23.49
C VAL A 323 -18.21 5.55 -24.97
N GLN A 324 -17.26 4.70 -25.37
CA GLN A 324 -17.14 4.20 -26.75
C GLN A 324 -18.08 3.02 -27.07
N ARG A 325 -18.81 2.48 -26.09
CA ARG A 325 -19.82 1.44 -26.27
C ARG A 325 -21.17 2.03 -26.61
#